data_AF-A0A7J9Q722-F1
#
_entry.id   AF-A0A7J9Q722-F1
#
_cell.length_a   1.000
_cell.length_b   1.000
_cell.length_c   1.000
_cell.angle_alpha   90.00
_cell.angle_beta   90.00
_cell.angle_gamma   90.00
#
_symmetry.space_group_name_H-M   'P 1'
#
loop_
_entity.id
_entity.type
_entity.pdbx_description
1 polymer ?
#
loop_
_entity_poly.entity_id
_entity_poly.type
_entity_poly.pdbx_seq_one_letter_code
_entity_poly.pdbx_strand_id
1 'polypeptide(L)'
;GIAIAQKISINELFSLIKKSHCFNDLKRVDFNEIIDYLAGKYISLEDRHIYAKIWHDEETGMIGRRGKLARVTYMTNIGTIPDETFIIVKVGEQTIGKIDEAFLEKMKRGDVFVLGGNMYEFLYSKGMVAYVSSSVSRPPTIPSWVSESLPLSFDLALEIGRFRRYMEEKFLKKQSKKEIIEFINDYLYVDVNGANAIYNYFQEQYFYAEIPSIKKLLVESYSDDNRKYCIFHSLYGRRVNDVLSRAIAFAISRVQHRDVEIGISDNGFYISSEKGINGMKALKILKSEKLELVLHMAIEKTEVLKRRFRHCATRALMILRNYNGRKMGVGRQQVSSM
;
A
#
# COMPACT_ATOMS: atom_id res chain seq x y z
N GLY A 1 -24.71 -11.51 7.65
CA GLY A 1 -24.43 -12.45 8.75
C GLY A 1 -25.56 -12.48 9.76
N ILE A 2 -25.56 -11.56 10.73
CA ILE A 2 -26.48 -11.56 11.88
C ILE A 2 -27.96 -11.61 11.45
N ALA A 3 -28.39 -10.72 10.55
CA ALA A 3 -29.76 -10.68 10.02
C ALA A 3 -30.21 -11.96 9.26
N ILE A 4 -29.26 -12.83 8.87
CA ILE A 4 -29.54 -14.14 8.23
C ILE A 4 -29.81 -15.24 9.28
N ALA A 5 -29.18 -15.12 10.45
CA ALA A 5 -29.37 -16.04 11.56
C ALA A 5 -30.68 -15.74 12.29
N GLN A 6 -30.95 -14.47 12.57
CA GLN A 6 -32.13 -14.04 13.31
C GLN A 6 -32.60 -12.64 12.90
N LYS A 7 -33.85 -12.30 13.27
CA LYS A 7 -34.33 -10.92 13.23
C LYS A 7 -33.76 -10.16 14.42
N ILE A 8 -33.40 -8.90 14.25
CA ILE A 8 -32.79 -8.07 15.30
C ILE A 8 -33.17 -6.60 15.10
N SER A 9 -33.23 -5.83 16.18
CA SER A 9 -33.39 -4.37 16.09
C SER A 9 -32.09 -3.71 15.63
N ILE A 10 -32.17 -2.65 14.84
CA ILE A 10 -31.00 -1.84 14.46
C ILE A 10 -30.24 -1.28 15.67
N ASN A 11 -30.95 -0.96 16.77
CA ASN A 11 -30.36 -0.41 17.99
C ASN A 11 -29.54 -1.46 18.74
N GLU A 12 -30.08 -2.67 18.85
CA GLU A 12 -29.39 -3.80 19.45
C GLU A 12 -28.17 -4.20 18.63
N LEU A 13 -28.31 -4.25 17.30
CA LEU A 13 -27.21 -4.57 16.39
C LEU A 13 -26.08 -3.53 16.50
N PHE A 14 -26.40 -2.24 16.50
CA PHE A 14 -25.41 -1.17 16.67
C PHE A 14 -24.64 -1.33 17.99
N SER A 15 -25.37 -1.54 19.09
CA SER A 15 -24.78 -1.73 20.42
C SER A 15 -23.89 -2.97 20.48
N LEU A 16 -24.28 -4.06 19.82
CA LEU A 16 -23.49 -5.28 19.72
C LEU A 16 -22.18 -5.05 18.93
N ILE A 17 -22.24 -4.38 17.78
CA ILE A 17 -21.07 -4.11 16.93
C ILE A 17 -20.05 -3.24 17.67
N LYS A 18 -20.51 -2.21 18.38
CA LYS A 18 -19.64 -1.30 19.16
C LYS A 18 -18.88 -2.00 20.29
N LYS A 19 -19.30 -3.19 20.74
CA LYS A 19 -18.54 -3.97 21.75
C LYS A 19 -17.24 -4.55 21.19
N SER A 20 -17.06 -4.57 19.87
CA SER A 20 -15.81 -5.03 19.25
C SER A 20 -14.78 -3.90 19.17
N HIS A 21 -13.51 -4.23 19.38
CA HIS A 21 -12.41 -3.26 19.31
C HIS A 21 -12.36 -2.50 17.97
N CYS A 22 -12.60 -3.19 16.86
CA CYS A 22 -12.54 -2.61 15.51
C CYS A 22 -13.65 -1.59 15.21
N PHE A 23 -14.76 -1.60 15.97
CA PHE A 23 -15.94 -0.76 15.70
C PHE A 23 -16.41 0.03 16.94
N ASN A 24 -15.59 0.16 17.98
CA ASN A 24 -15.95 0.88 19.20
C ASN A 24 -16.24 2.37 18.95
N ASP A 25 -15.57 2.99 17.98
CA ASP A 25 -15.78 4.40 17.61
C ASP A 25 -16.75 4.57 16.43
N LEU A 26 -17.47 3.52 16.04
CA LEU A 26 -18.43 3.59 14.92
C LEU A 26 -19.52 4.62 15.22
N LYS A 27 -19.66 5.61 14.34
CA LYS A 27 -20.71 6.63 14.43
C LYS A 27 -22.04 6.05 14.00
N ARG A 28 -23.12 6.56 14.60
CA ARG A 28 -24.47 6.09 14.29
C ARG A 28 -24.89 6.42 12.85
N VAL A 29 -24.42 7.54 12.31
CA VAL A 29 -24.68 7.96 10.92
C VAL A 29 -24.12 6.93 9.95
N ASP A 30 -22.83 6.63 10.04
CA ASP A 30 -22.16 5.63 9.19
C ASP A 30 -22.83 4.24 9.28
N PHE A 31 -23.24 3.83 10.49
CA PHE A 31 -24.00 2.59 10.68
C PHE A 31 -25.33 2.60 9.93
N ASN A 32 -26.10 3.68 10.04
CA ASN A 32 -27.39 3.80 9.36
C ASN A 32 -27.21 3.80 7.84
N GLU A 33 -26.18 4.46 7.30
CA GLU A 33 -25.87 4.43 5.87
C GLU A 33 -25.61 3.00 5.36
N ILE A 34 -24.94 2.17 6.16
CA ILE A 34 -24.72 0.75 5.85
C ILE A 34 -26.03 -0.03 5.89
N ILE A 35 -26.92 0.23 6.85
CA ILE A 35 -28.25 -0.39 6.91
C ILE A 35 -29.07 -0.03 5.68
N ASP A 36 -29.11 1.24 5.30
CA ASP A 36 -29.83 1.72 4.11
C ASP A 36 -29.26 1.12 2.82
N TYR A 37 -27.94 0.98 2.73
CA TYR A 37 -27.27 0.26 1.65
C TYR A 37 -27.70 -1.22 1.58
N LEU A 38 -27.68 -1.93 2.71
CA LEU A 38 -28.05 -3.33 2.76
C LEU A 38 -29.56 -3.52 2.52
N ALA A 39 -30.39 -2.55 2.89
CA ALA A 39 -31.83 -2.55 2.65
C ALA A 39 -32.22 -2.17 1.22
N GLY A 40 -31.27 -1.61 0.45
CA GLY A 40 -31.45 -1.22 -0.95
C GLY A 40 -32.13 0.13 -1.14
N LYS A 41 -31.92 1.10 -0.23
CA LYS A 41 -32.54 2.44 -0.34
C LYS A 41 -31.88 3.36 -1.36
N TYR A 42 -30.67 3.04 -1.82
CA TYR A 42 -29.97 3.83 -2.83
C TYR A 42 -30.37 3.38 -4.24
N ILE A 43 -31.29 4.13 -4.85
CA ILE A 43 -31.82 3.87 -6.21
C ILE A 43 -30.68 3.77 -7.25
N SER A 44 -29.65 4.60 -7.13
CA SER A 44 -28.46 4.58 -8.01
C SER A 44 -27.68 3.27 -8.00
N LEU A 45 -27.89 2.41 -6.99
CA LEU A 45 -27.27 1.09 -6.90
C LEU A 45 -28.13 0.01 -7.57
N GLU A 46 -29.44 0.22 -7.73
CA GLU A 46 -30.33 -0.72 -8.45
C GLU A 46 -29.98 -0.80 -9.94
N ASP A 47 -29.65 0.34 -10.55
CA ASP A 47 -29.15 0.44 -11.93
C ASP A 47 -27.84 -0.35 -12.14
N ARG A 48 -27.08 -0.59 -11.06
CA ARG A 48 -25.84 -1.39 -11.06
C ARG A 48 -26.08 -2.85 -10.64
N HIS A 49 -27.33 -3.30 -10.58
CA HIS A 49 -27.74 -4.63 -10.13
C HIS A 49 -27.30 -4.99 -8.69
N ILE A 50 -27.18 -3.98 -7.82
CA ILE A 50 -26.82 -4.17 -6.42
C ILE A 50 -28.11 -4.29 -5.58
N TYR A 51 -28.61 -5.51 -5.44
CA TYR A 51 -29.91 -5.77 -4.78
C TYR A 51 -29.90 -5.64 -3.27
N ALA A 52 -31.05 -5.36 -2.65
CA ALA A 52 -31.23 -5.41 -1.20
C ALA A 52 -30.93 -6.81 -0.62
N LYS A 53 -30.17 -6.86 0.48
CA LYS A 53 -29.72 -8.08 1.18
C LYS A 53 -30.51 -8.32 2.46
N ILE A 54 -31.02 -7.26 3.06
CA ILE A 54 -31.90 -7.28 4.23
C ILE A 54 -33.21 -6.56 3.92
N TRP A 55 -34.26 -6.85 4.68
CA TRP A 55 -35.39 -5.95 4.81
C TRP A 55 -35.19 -5.12 6.07
N HIS A 56 -35.74 -3.91 6.07
CA HIS A 56 -35.75 -3.01 7.20
C HIS A 56 -37.18 -2.48 7.35
N ASP A 57 -37.75 -2.68 8.53
CA ASP A 57 -39.04 -2.14 8.93
C ASP A 57 -38.80 -0.83 9.67
N GLU A 58 -39.23 0.29 9.10
CA GLU A 58 -38.97 1.63 9.64
C GLU A 58 -39.80 1.95 10.88
N GLU A 59 -40.97 1.31 11.06
CA GLU A 59 -41.83 1.53 12.22
C GLU A 59 -41.26 0.82 13.45
N THR A 60 -40.85 -0.44 13.29
CA THR A 60 -40.34 -1.26 14.39
C THR A 60 -38.82 -1.18 14.56
N GLY A 61 -38.10 -0.67 13.56
CA GLY A 61 -36.63 -0.66 13.51
C GLY A 61 -36.04 -2.07 13.42
N MET A 62 -36.83 -3.07 13.02
CA MET A 62 -36.39 -4.45 12.89
C MET A 62 -35.78 -4.72 11.53
N ILE A 63 -34.76 -5.56 11.49
CA ILE A 63 -34.14 -6.04 10.27
C ILE A 63 -34.10 -7.57 10.23
N GLY A 64 -34.02 -8.11 9.02
CA GLY A 64 -33.84 -9.54 8.79
C GLY A 64 -33.49 -9.87 7.35
N ARG A 65 -33.30 -11.17 7.07
CA ARG A 65 -32.95 -11.66 5.73
C ARG A 65 -34.02 -11.31 4.69
N ARG A 66 -33.62 -10.79 3.54
CA ARG A 66 -34.51 -10.56 2.39
C ARG A 66 -34.37 -11.66 1.36
N GLY A 67 -35.45 -12.38 1.09
CA GLY A 67 -35.51 -13.42 0.07
C GLY A 67 -34.87 -14.77 0.48
N LYS A 68 -35.18 -15.81 -0.31
CA LYS A 68 -34.76 -17.20 -0.04
C LYS A 68 -33.26 -17.42 -0.27
N LEU A 69 -32.67 -16.69 -1.23
CA LEU A 69 -31.27 -16.86 -1.63
C LEU A 69 -30.25 -16.13 -0.74
N ALA A 70 -30.68 -15.20 0.12
CA ALA A 70 -29.76 -14.38 0.94
C ALA A 70 -28.75 -15.20 1.76
N ARG A 71 -29.19 -16.36 2.29
CA ARG A 71 -28.29 -17.27 3.02
C ARG A 71 -27.23 -17.88 2.11
N VAL A 72 -27.62 -18.37 0.94
CA VAL A 72 -26.70 -18.97 -0.03
C VAL A 72 -25.71 -17.93 -0.54
N THR A 73 -26.20 -16.74 -0.91
CA THR A 73 -25.36 -15.61 -1.32
C THR A 73 -24.33 -15.26 -0.25
N TYR A 74 -24.75 -15.15 1.01
CA TYR A 74 -23.82 -14.86 2.10
C TYR A 74 -22.78 -15.97 2.28
N MET A 75 -23.20 -17.23 2.40
CA MET A 75 -22.29 -18.35 2.66
C MET A 75 -21.28 -18.59 1.53
N THR A 76 -21.65 -18.30 0.28
CA THR A 76 -20.75 -18.46 -0.88
C THR A 76 -19.83 -17.26 -1.12
N ASN A 77 -20.04 -16.16 -0.40
CA ASN A 77 -19.29 -14.90 -0.55
C ASN A 77 -18.70 -14.38 0.77
N ILE A 78 -18.86 -15.12 1.87
CA ILE A 78 -18.31 -14.77 3.19
C ILE A 78 -16.79 -14.91 3.16
N GLY A 79 -16.10 -13.97 3.80
CA GLY A 79 -14.66 -14.00 3.95
C GLY A 79 -14.04 -12.62 3.84
N THR A 80 -13.00 -12.38 4.64
CA THR A 80 -12.23 -11.14 4.63
C THR A 80 -11.02 -11.24 3.71
N ILE A 81 -10.51 -12.44 3.44
CA ILE A 81 -9.39 -12.64 2.52
C ILE A 81 -9.90 -12.31 1.09
N PRO A 82 -9.27 -11.34 0.40
CA PRO A 82 -9.59 -11.10 -1.01
C PRO A 82 -9.16 -12.33 -1.82
N ASP A 83 -9.91 -12.71 -2.85
CA ASP A 83 -9.46 -13.79 -3.74
C ASP A 83 -8.11 -13.37 -4.34
N GLU A 84 -7.05 -14.15 -4.12
CA GLU A 84 -5.78 -13.94 -4.78
C GLU A 84 -5.99 -14.07 -6.28
N THR A 85 -5.65 -13.00 -7.01
CA THR A 85 -5.78 -12.99 -8.45
C THR A 85 -4.45 -12.73 -9.09
N PHE A 86 -4.08 -13.67 -9.96
CA PHE A 86 -2.99 -13.49 -10.89
C PHE A 86 -3.40 -12.48 -11.95
N ILE A 87 -2.53 -11.51 -12.16
CA ILE A 87 -2.55 -10.60 -13.29
C ILE A 87 -1.78 -11.28 -14.43
N ILE A 88 -2.39 -11.33 -15.61
CA ILE A 88 -1.74 -11.80 -16.83
C ILE A 88 -0.79 -10.72 -17.32
N VAL A 89 0.46 -11.07 -17.56
CA VAL A 89 1.47 -10.15 -18.14
C VAL A 89 1.53 -10.38 -19.64
N LYS A 90 1.37 -9.31 -20.43
CA LYS A 90 1.41 -9.34 -21.89
C LYS A 90 2.45 -8.40 -22.49
N VAL A 91 3.14 -8.87 -23.54
CA VAL A 91 3.91 -8.04 -24.47
C VAL A 91 3.15 -8.06 -25.80
N GLY A 92 2.61 -6.90 -26.21
CA GLY A 92 1.63 -6.86 -27.31
C GLY A 92 0.43 -7.76 -27.00
N GLU A 93 0.19 -8.75 -27.86
CA GLU A 93 -0.86 -9.77 -27.63
C GLU A 93 -0.38 -11.04 -26.92
N GLN A 94 0.93 -11.25 -26.83
CA GLN A 94 1.51 -12.48 -26.30
C GLN A 94 1.49 -12.47 -24.77
N THR A 95 0.96 -13.53 -24.17
CA THR A 95 1.04 -13.75 -22.72
C THR A 95 2.41 -14.29 -22.35
N ILE A 96 3.10 -13.58 -21.47
CA ILE A 96 4.46 -13.91 -21.01
C ILE A 96 4.43 -14.65 -19.68
N GLY A 97 3.45 -14.35 -18.82
CA GLY A 97 3.35 -15.00 -17.52
C GLY A 97 2.27 -14.39 -16.65
N LYS A 98 2.41 -14.60 -15.35
CA LYS A 98 1.48 -14.14 -14.32
C LYS A 98 2.24 -13.52 -13.16
N ILE A 99 1.67 -12.46 -12.59
CA ILE A 99 2.17 -11.81 -11.37
C ILE A 99 1.02 -11.62 -10.38
N ASP A 100 1.34 -11.44 -9.10
CA ASP A 100 0.33 -11.16 -8.10
C ASP A 100 -0.23 -9.75 -8.25
N GLU A 101 -1.52 -9.58 -7.93
CA GLU A 101 -2.15 -8.26 -7.91
C GLU A 101 -1.43 -7.29 -6.95
N ALA A 102 -0.99 -7.77 -5.78
CA ALA A 102 -0.26 -6.95 -4.82
C ALA A 102 1.12 -6.49 -5.36
N PHE A 103 1.70 -7.23 -6.30
CA PHE A 103 2.93 -6.85 -6.98
C PHE A 103 2.64 -5.75 -8.01
N LEU A 104 1.57 -5.91 -8.79
CA LEU A 104 1.11 -4.89 -9.73
C LEU A 104 0.67 -3.58 -9.04
N GLU A 105 0.06 -3.63 -7.86
CA GLU A 105 -0.32 -2.42 -7.09
C GLU A 105 0.88 -1.53 -6.74
N LYS A 106 2.08 -2.13 -6.64
CA LYS A 106 3.32 -1.42 -6.34
C LYS A 106 3.96 -0.84 -7.61
N MET A 107 3.59 -1.33 -8.79
CA MET A 107 4.15 -0.87 -10.07
C MET A 107 3.60 0.48 -10.51
N LYS A 108 4.48 1.27 -11.11
CA LYS A 108 4.20 2.48 -11.84
C LYS A 108 4.68 2.34 -13.26
N ARG A 109 4.07 3.09 -14.16
CA ARG A 109 4.51 3.15 -15.56
C ARG A 109 6.01 3.48 -15.59
N GLY A 110 6.76 2.68 -16.34
CA GLY A 110 8.21 2.75 -16.40
C GLY A 110 8.94 1.84 -15.41
N ASP A 111 8.27 1.15 -14.49
CA ASP A 111 8.96 0.24 -13.58
C ASP A 111 9.46 -1.00 -14.29
N VAL A 112 10.67 -1.43 -13.93
CA VAL A 112 11.32 -2.60 -14.50
C VAL A 112 11.31 -3.72 -13.47
N PHE A 113 10.81 -4.89 -13.87
CA PHE A 113 10.75 -6.06 -13.01
C PHE A 113 11.21 -7.31 -13.75
N VAL A 114 11.67 -8.30 -12.98
CA VAL A 114 12.11 -9.59 -13.51
C VAL A 114 10.95 -10.59 -13.45
N LEU A 115 10.64 -11.24 -14.57
CA LEU A 115 9.68 -12.34 -14.67
C LEU A 115 10.28 -13.48 -15.49
N GLY A 116 10.42 -14.65 -14.89
CA GLY A 116 11.02 -15.80 -15.58
C GLY A 116 12.45 -15.54 -16.06
N GLY A 117 13.24 -14.79 -15.27
CA GLY A 117 14.63 -14.44 -15.60
C GLY A 117 14.81 -13.29 -16.60
N ASN A 118 13.73 -12.81 -17.22
CA ASN A 118 13.77 -11.71 -18.19
C ASN A 118 13.25 -10.41 -17.57
N MET A 119 13.79 -9.28 -18.02
CA MET A 119 13.38 -7.95 -17.57
C MET A 119 12.25 -7.38 -18.45
N TYR A 120 11.27 -6.77 -17.81
CA TYR A 120 10.13 -6.13 -18.48
C TYR A 120 9.83 -4.77 -17.87
N GLU A 121 9.51 -3.80 -18.72
CA GLU A 121 9.08 -2.46 -18.31
C GLU A 121 7.56 -2.38 -18.32
N PHE A 122 6.97 -2.05 -17.18
CA PHE A 122 5.54 -1.88 -17.03
C PHE A 122 5.04 -0.62 -17.75
N LEU A 123 4.12 -0.78 -18.71
CA LEU A 123 3.55 0.33 -19.46
C LEU A 123 2.26 0.83 -18.81
N TYR A 124 1.29 -0.05 -18.67
CA TYR A 124 0.01 0.23 -18.04
C TYR A 124 -0.68 -1.09 -17.67
N SER A 125 -1.71 -1.01 -16.84
CA SER A 125 -2.60 -2.14 -16.59
C SER A 125 -4.01 -1.78 -17.01
N LYS A 126 -4.72 -2.79 -17.52
CA LYS A 126 -6.15 -2.70 -17.82
C LYS A 126 -6.80 -3.98 -17.35
N GLY A 127 -7.70 -3.85 -16.40
CA GLY A 127 -8.36 -5.03 -15.84
C GLY A 127 -7.36 -5.92 -15.08
N MET A 128 -7.37 -7.21 -15.46
CA MET A 128 -6.46 -8.26 -14.98
C MET A 128 -5.26 -8.49 -15.91
N VAL A 129 -4.94 -7.52 -16.76
CA VAL A 129 -3.81 -7.60 -17.69
C VAL A 129 -2.84 -6.44 -17.41
N ALA A 130 -1.56 -6.78 -17.23
CA ALA A 130 -0.45 -5.84 -17.22
C ALA A 130 0.24 -5.88 -18.58
N TYR A 131 0.30 -4.73 -19.26
CA TYR A 131 1.00 -4.58 -20.52
C TYR A 131 2.42 -4.10 -20.26
N VAL A 132 3.39 -4.78 -20.86
CA VAL A 132 4.82 -4.54 -20.63
C VAL A 132 5.60 -4.49 -21.94
N SER A 133 6.77 -3.86 -21.89
CA SER A 133 7.78 -3.88 -22.95
C SER A 133 8.94 -4.79 -22.57
N SER A 134 9.48 -5.55 -23.52
CA SER A 134 10.69 -6.37 -23.34
C SER A 134 11.99 -5.62 -23.63
N SER A 135 11.92 -4.41 -24.21
CA SER A 135 13.09 -3.61 -24.58
C SER A 135 13.55 -2.77 -23.41
N VAL A 136 14.31 -3.37 -22.49
CA VAL A 136 14.77 -2.70 -21.27
C VAL A 136 16.22 -3.04 -20.98
N SER A 137 17.07 -2.02 -20.94
CA SER A 137 18.51 -2.14 -20.67
C SER A 137 18.92 -1.45 -19.35
N ARG A 138 18.04 -1.46 -18.35
CA ARG A 138 18.28 -0.85 -17.04
C ARG A 138 17.92 -1.83 -15.91
N PRO A 139 18.58 -1.74 -14.75
CA PRO A 139 18.34 -2.67 -13.64
C PRO A 139 16.88 -2.62 -13.16
N PRO A 140 16.38 -3.72 -12.55
CA PRO A 140 15.02 -3.76 -12.03
C PRO A 140 14.80 -2.68 -10.96
N THR A 141 13.75 -1.87 -11.13
CA THR A 141 13.36 -0.84 -10.17
C THR A 141 12.56 -1.41 -9.00
N ILE A 142 11.94 -2.58 -9.22
CA ILE A 142 11.20 -3.32 -8.20
C ILE A 142 11.92 -4.64 -7.94
N PRO A 143 12.24 -4.98 -6.67
CA PRO A 143 12.88 -6.24 -6.35
C PRO A 143 12.01 -7.43 -6.75
N SER A 144 12.67 -8.51 -7.15
CA SER A 144 12.02 -9.78 -7.48
C SER A 144 11.30 -10.34 -6.25
N TRP A 145 9.99 -10.55 -6.39
CA TRP A 145 9.19 -11.45 -5.55
C TRP A 145 9.09 -11.06 -4.06
N VAL A 146 8.05 -10.28 -3.73
CA VAL A 146 7.68 -9.90 -2.35
C VAL A 146 6.42 -10.66 -1.95
N SER A 147 6.51 -11.97 -1.80
CA SER A 147 5.36 -12.78 -1.34
C SER A 147 5.25 -12.87 0.18
N GLU A 148 6.33 -12.62 0.96
CA GLU A 148 6.30 -13.03 2.38
C GLU A 148 6.92 -12.05 3.39
N SER A 149 7.74 -11.08 3.00
CA SER A 149 8.29 -10.15 3.99
C SER A 149 7.27 -9.07 4.35
N LEU A 150 6.74 -9.15 5.57
CA LEU A 150 6.03 -8.04 6.20
C LEU A 150 6.92 -6.79 6.13
N PRO A 151 6.38 -5.62 5.74
CA PRO A 151 7.16 -4.40 5.71
C PRO A 151 7.71 -4.10 7.11
N LEU A 152 8.86 -3.44 7.17
CA LEU A 152 9.44 -2.95 8.42
C LEU A 152 8.37 -2.13 9.16
N SER A 153 8.05 -2.53 10.39
CA SER A 153 7.08 -1.82 11.20
C SER A 153 7.62 -0.44 11.58
N PHE A 154 6.71 0.50 11.80
CA PHE A 154 7.10 1.86 12.19
C PHE A 154 7.90 1.85 13.50
N ASP A 155 7.44 1.09 14.50
CA ASP A 155 8.10 1.02 15.81
C ASP A 155 9.51 0.42 15.71
N LEU A 156 9.69 -0.66 14.94
CA LEU A 156 11.03 -1.23 14.73
C LEU A 156 11.93 -0.29 13.93
N ALA A 157 11.39 0.42 12.94
CA ALA A 157 12.13 1.43 12.20
C ALA A 157 12.63 2.57 13.13
N LEU A 158 11.80 3.01 14.09
CA LEU A 158 12.19 3.98 15.10
C LEU A 158 13.34 3.47 15.97
N GLU A 159 13.28 2.21 16.44
CA GLU A 159 14.34 1.64 17.27
C GLU A 159 15.65 1.48 16.50
N ILE A 160 15.61 1.04 15.23
CA ILE A 160 16.80 1.05 14.37
C ILE A 160 17.31 2.50 14.21
N GLY A 161 16.41 3.47 14.00
CA GLY A 161 16.75 4.89 13.91
C GLY A 161 17.41 5.45 15.18
N ARG A 162 17.03 4.97 16.37
CA ARG A 162 17.69 5.31 17.65
C ARG A 162 19.10 4.72 17.71
N PHE A 163 19.25 3.46 17.34
CA PHE A 163 20.56 2.82 17.29
C PHE A 163 21.52 3.55 16.33
N ARG A 164 21.03 3.92 15.13
CA ARG A 164 21.79 4.74 14.16
C ARG A 164 22.26 6.07 14.76
N ARG A 165 21.41 6.71 15.56
CA ARG A 165 21.76 7.95 16.28
C ARG A 165 22.85 7.70 17.33
N TYR A 166 22.77 6.63 18.10
CA TYR A 166 23.83 6.29 19.06
C TYR A 166 25.16 6.06 18.35
N MET A 167 25.15 5.34 17.22
CA MET A 167 26.36 5.16 16.40
C MET A 167 26.94 6.51 15.94
N GLU A 168 26.11 7.39 15.39
CA GLU A 168 26.54 8.74 14.99
C GLU A 168 27.15 9.54 16.15
N GLU A 169 26.50 9.55 17.32
CA GLU A 169 27.00 10.27 18.50
C GLU A 169 28.38 9.75 18.96
N LYS A 170 28.65 8.46 18.80
CA LYS A 170 29.95 7.87 19.14
C LYS A 170 31.05 8.26 18.17
N PHE A 171 30.76 8.28 16.86
CA PHE A 171 31.71 8.76 15.85
C PHE A 171 32.01 10.25 16.03
N LEU A 172 30.98 11.08 16.31
CA LEU A 172 31.16 12.51 16.58
C LEU A 172 32.02 12.76 17.82
N LYS A 173 31.91 11.93 18.86
CA LYS A 173 32.75 11.97 20.06
C LYS A 173 34.15 11.37 19.85
N LYS A 174 34.46 10.89 18.64
CA LYS A 174 35.73 10.24 18.30
C LYS A 174 36.09 9.08 19.24
N GLN A 175 35.10 8.31 19.66
CA GLN A 175 35.34 7.10 20.45
C GLN A 175 36.18 6.11 19.64
N SER A 176 37.00 5.32 20.32
CA SER A 176 37.83 4.31 19.69
C SER A 176 36.97 3.18 19.10
N LYS A 177 37.49 2.49 18.07
CA LYS A 177 36.83 1.32 17.48
C LYS A 177 36.46 0.27 18.54
N LYS A 178 37.33 0.07 19.54
CA LYS A 178 37.11 -0.89 20.63
C LYS A 178 35.87 -0.53 21.46
N GLU A 179 35.76 0.72 21.91
CA GLU A 179 34.60 1.19 22.70
C GLU A 179 33.29 1.11 21.91
N ILE A 180 33.33 1.38 20.61
CA ILE A 180 32.14 1.28 19.75
C ILE A 180 31.72 -0.18 19.56
N ILE A 181 32.67 -1.09 19.35
CA ILE A 181 32.40 -2.54 19.23
C ILE A 181 31.83 -3.11 20.54
N GLU A 182 32.40 -2.73 21.69
CA GLU A 182 31.88 -3.14 23.01
C GLU A 182 30.43 -2.69 23.17
N PHE A 183 30.10 -1.45 22.82
CA PHE A 183 28.71 -0.99 22.82
C PHE A 183 27.80 -1.78 21.88
N ILE A 184 28.25 -2.10 20.65
CA ILE A 184 27.44 -2.87 19.70
C ILE A 184 27.13 -4.26 20.28
N ASN A 185 28.14 -4.92 20.87
CA ASN A 185 27.97 -6.21 21.53
C ASN A 185 26.98 -6.12 22.70
N ASP A 186 27.13 -5.13 23.57
CA ASP A 186 26.27 -4.97 24.75
C ASP A 186 24.82 -4.61 24.38
N TYR A 187 24.64 -3.84 23.31
CA TYR A 187 23.32 -3.36 22.89
C TYR A 187 22.56 -4.39 22.04
N LEU A 188 23.25 -5.13 21.15
CA LEU A 188 22.63 -6.05 20.19
C LEU A 188 22.88 -7.53 20.51
N TYR A 189 23.76 -7.85 21.46
CA TYR A 189 24.14 -9.22 21.83
C TYR A 189 24.67 -10.05 20.64
N VAL A 190 25.42 -9.40 19.75
CA VAL A 190 26.01 -10.03 18.55
C VAL A 190 27.40 -10.58 18.83
N ASP A 191 27.88 -11.43 17.93
CA ASP A 191 29.25 -11.93 17.96
C ASP A 191 30.25 -10.89 17.44
N VAL A 192 31.54 -11.19 17.59
CA VAL A 192 32.64 -10.28 17.19
C VAL A 192 32.59 -9.96 15.70
N ASN A 193 32.23 -10.92 14.84
CA ASN A 193 32.16 -10.67 13.41
C ASN A 193 30.97 -9.76 13.07
N GLY A 194 29.80 -10.01 13.66
CA GLY A 194 28.62 -9.16 13.53
C GLY A 194 28.89 -7.73 13.98
N ALA A 195 29.50 -7.53 15.15
CA ALA A 195 29.84 -6.20 15.63
C ALA A 195 30.85 -5.47 14.74
N ASN A 196 31.88 -6.18 14.23
CA ASN A 196 32.82 -5.58 13.28
C ASN A 196 32.14 -5.19 11.96
N ALA A 197 31.24 -6.02 11.43
CA ALA A 197 30.51 -5.73 10.21
C ALA A 197 29.61 -4.50 10.38
N ILE A 198 28.88 -4.41 11.50
CA ILE A 198 28.05 -3.25 11.84
C ILE A 198 28.91 -1.99 12.00
N TYR A 199 30.01 -2.08 12.76
CA TYR A 199 30.95 -0.97 12.92
C TYR A 199 31.47 -0.46 11.58
N ASN A 200 31.98 -1.36 10.74
CA ASN A 200 32.53 -1.01 9.42
C ASN A 200 31.45 -0.36 8.54
N TYR A 201 30.22 -0.91 8.51
CA TYR A 201 29.11 -0.32 7.77
C TYR A 201 28.84 1.14 8.17
N PHE A 202 28.76 1.42 9.47
CA PHE A 202 28.53 2.80 9.94
C PHE A 202 29.74 3.70 9.76
N GLN A 203 30.95 3.15 9.86
CA GLN A 203 32.18 3.90 9.64
C GLN A 203 32.27 4.39 8.19
N GLU A 204 32.03 3.50 7.22
CA GLU A 204 31.99 3.85 5.79
C GLU A 204 30.89 4.89 5.52
N GLN A 205 29.69 4.67 6.06
CA GLN A 205 28.59 5.63 5.92
C GLN A 205 28.98 7.00 6.48
N TYR A 206 29.56 7.06 7.69
CA TYR A 206 29.94 8.31 8.37
C TYR A 206 31.04 9.08 7.65
N PHE A 207 32.00 8.38 7.02
CA PHE A 207 33.06 9.02 6.25
C PHE A 207 32.57 9.51 4.89
N TYR A 208 31.63 8.82 4.27
CA TYR A 208 31.09 9.19 2.97
C TYR A 208 29.98 10.25 3.07
N ALA A 209 29.07 10.13 4.04
CA ALA A 209 27.90 10.97 4.20
C ALA A 209 27.45 11.05 5.68
N GLU A 210 26.37 11.78 5.95
CA GLU A 210 25.75 11.75 7.29
C GLU A 210 25.04 10.42 7.55
N ILE A 211 24.92 10.00 8.81
CA ILE A 211 24.15 8.82 9.18
C ILE A 211 22.68 9.23 9.34
N PRO A 212 21.76 8.77 8.46
CA PRO A 212 20.33 9.01 8.67
C PRO A 212 19.87 8.30 9.95
N SER A 213 19.08 8.98 10.76
CA SER A 213 18.68 8.53 12.10
C SER A 213 17.26 8.98 12.44
N ILE A 214 16.75 8.62 13.62
CA ILE A 214 15.38 8.94 14.03
C ILE A 214 15.02 10.44 13.97
N LYS A 215 16.01 11.34 14.06
CA LYS A 215 15.85 12.81 13.98
C LYS A 215 16.47 13.43 12.74
N LYS A 216 17.01 12.62 11.82
CA LYS A 216 17.78 13.10 10.67
C LYS A 216 17.40 12.32 9.42
N LEU A 217 16.77 13.01 8.48
CA LEU A 217 16.58 12.54 7.12
C LEU A 217 17.77 12.98 6.27
N LEU A 218 18.33 12.05 5.50
CA LEU A 218 19.37 12.35 4.52
C LEU A 218 18.74 12.33 3.12
N VAL A 219 18.98 13.39 2.35
CA VAL A 219 18.54 13.49 0.96
C VAL A 219 19.78 13.58 0.08
N GLU A 220 20.01 12.53 -0.70
CA GLU A 220 21.17 12.38 -1.57
C GLU A 220 20.76 12.62 -3.03
N SER A 221 21.62 13.31 -3.78
CA SER A 221 21.42 13.54 -5.21
C SER A 221 22.47 12.78 -6.00
N TYR A 222 22.02 11.90 -6.89
CA TYR A 222 22.86 11.07 -7.72
C TYR A 222 22.48 11.27 -9.20
N SER A 223 23.44 11.24 -10.10
CA SER A 223 23.21 11.34 -11.54
C SER A 223 23.92 10.18 -12.23
N ASP A 224 23.21 9.51 -13.12
CA ASP A 224 23.69 8.35 -13.89
C ASP A 224 23.32 8.59 -15.34
N ASP A 225 24.32 8.73 -16.23
CA ASP A 225 24.28 9.09 -17.66
C ASP A 225 23.09 9.94 -18.16
N ASN A 226 21.86 9.40 -18.15
CA ASN A 226 20.63 10.06 -18.64
C ASN A 226 19.54 10.31 -17.57
N ARG A 227 19.78 9.99 -16.30
CA ARG A 227 18.79 10.15 -15.22
C ARG A 227 19.39 10.79 -13.99
N LYS A 228 18.55 11.55 -13.30
CA LYS A 228 18.86 12.16 -12.01
C LYS A 228 17.97 11.54 -10.96
N TYR A 229 18.58 11.17 -9.84
CA TYR A 229 17.96 10.53 -8.71
C TYR A 229 18.05 11.45 -7.50
N CYS A 230 16.95 11.54 -6.77
CA CYS A 230 16.89 12.12 -5.44
C CYS A 230 16.50 11.00 -4.48
N ILE A 231 17.45 10.53 -3.69
CA ILE A 231 17.29 9.40 -2.76
C ILE A 231 17.01 9.97 -1.37
N PHE A 232 15.90 9.55 -0.77
CA PHE A 232 15.49 9.92 0.57
C PHE A 232 15.75 8.74 1.49
N HIS A 233 16.77 8.86 2.33
CA HIS A 233 17.05 7.90 3.39
C HIS A 233 16.09 8.21 4.56
N SER A 234 15.01 7.45 4.63
CA SER A 234 13.85 7.65 5.49
C SER A 234 13.48 6.33 6.16
N LEU A 235 14.04 6.12 7.35
CA LEU A 235 13.87 4.88 8.10
C LEU A 235 12.61 4.92 8.97
N TYR A 236 11.46 4.93 8.31
CA TYR A 236 10.14 4.87 8.96
C TYR A 236 9.30 3.68 8.48
N GLY A 237 9.92 2.76 7.73
CA GLY A 237 9.28 1.60 7.15
C GLY A 237 8.54 1.92 5.84
N ARG A 238 8.29 0.88 5.06
CA ARG A 238 7.79 1.01 3.68
C ARG A 238 6.43 1.71 3.58
N ARG A 239 5.54 1.55 4.57
CA ARG A 239 4.22 2.20 4.55
C ARG A 239 4.33 3.73 4.62
N VAL A 240 5.21 4.24 5.48
CA VAL A 240 5.46 5.68 5.60
C VAL A 240 6.16 6.18 4.34
N ASN A 241 7.14 5.43 3.83
CA ASN A 241 7.86 5.80 2.61
C ASN A 241 6.97 5.79 1.37
N ASP A 242 5.99 4.88 1.26
CA ASP A 242 5.02 4.88 0.16
C ASP A 242 4.17 6.16 0.16
N VAL A 243 3.71 6.57 1.35
CA VAL A 243 2.95 7.82 1.53
C VAL A 243 3.80 9.04 1.18
N LEU A 244 4.99 9.18 1.78
CA LEU A 244 5.87 10.33 1.56
C LEU A 244 6.31 10.44 0.10
N SER A 245 6.68 9.31 -0.51
CA SER A 245 7.12 9.30 -1.90
C SER A 245 6.02 9.77 -2.86
N ARG A 246 4.78 9.30 -2.68
CA ARG A 246 3.62 9.73 -3.49
C ARG A 246 3.33 11.22 -3.32
N ALA A 247 3.36 11.72 -2.08
CA ALA A 247 3.14 13.14 -1.80
C ALA A 247 4.22 14.02 -2.45
N ILE A 248 5.50 13.63 -2.33
CA ILE A 248 6.63 14.39 -2.89
C ILE A 248 6.60 14.34 -4.42
N ALA A 249 6.37 13.17 -5.02
CA ALA A 249 6.24 13.06 -6.47
C ALA A 249 5.06 13.85 -7.01
N PHE A 250 3.92 13.85 -6.33
CA PHE A 250 2.79 14.69 -6.70
C PHE A 250 3.18 16.17 -6.64
N ALA A 251 3.84 16.62 -5.57
CA ALA A 251 4.32 18.00 -5.45
C ALA A 251 5.31 18.36 -6.56
N ILE A 252 6.28 17.48 -6.88
CA ILE A 252 7.23 17.69 -7.98
C ILE A 252 6.51 17.77 -9.31
N SER A 253 5.60 16.84 -9.59
CA SER A 253 4.86 16.79 -10.85
C SER A 253 4.01 18.06 -11.05
N ARG A 254 3.39 18.59 -9.98
CA ARG A 254 2.61 19.83 -10.05
C ARG A 254 3.47 21.09 -10.18
N VAL A 255 4.62 21.15 -9.52
CA VAL A 255 5.50 22.35 -9.54
C VAL A 255 6.38 22.39 -10.79
N GLN A 256 6.82 21.23 -11.28
CA GLN A 256 7.75 21.15 -12.41
C GLN A 256 7.11 20.68 -13.71
N HIS A 257 5.83 20.28 -13.71
CA HIS A 257 5.10 19.72 -14.86
C HIS A 257 5.84 18.55 -15.50
N ARG A 258 6.29 17.61 -14.66
CA ARG A 258 7.11 16.47 -15.08
C ARG A 258 6.56 15.17 -14.54
N ASP A 259 6.70 14.13 -15.35
CA ASP A 259 6.58 12.76 -14.87
C ASP A 259 7.84 12.38 -14.11
N VAL A 260 7.63 11.69 -12.99
CA VAL A 260 8.71 11.20 -12.13
C VAL A 260 8.46 9.74 -11.82
N GLU A 261 9.56 8.99 -11.78
CA GLU A 261 9.58 7.61 -11.34
C GLU A 261 9.82 7.56 -9.84
N ILE A 262 9.27 6.55 -9.17
CA ILE A 262 9.47 6.34 -7.73
C ILE A 262 9.83 4.88 -7.48
N GLY A 263 10.94 4.64 -6.78
CA GLY A 263 11.19 3.36 -6.11
C GLY A 263 11.09 3.50 -4.59
N ILE A 264 10.56 2.47 -3.92
CA ILE A 264 10.27 2.49 -2.48
C ILE A 264 10.88 1.26 -1.80
N SER A 265 11.53 1.49 -0.65
CA SER A 265 12.03 0.45 0.24
C SER A 265 11.63 0.74 1.70
N ASP A 266 12.01 -0.17 2.59
CA ASP A 266 11.80 0.00 4.03
C ASP A 266 12.71 1.09 4.64
N ASN A 267 13.87 1.34 4.00
CA ASN A 267 14.87 2.30 4.47
C ASN A 267 14.77 3.67 3.79
N GLY A 268 13.88 3.81 2.81
CA GLY A 268 13.73 5.05 2.08
C GLY A 268 12.95 4.91 0.78
N PHE A 269 13.10 5.91 -0.07
CA PHE A 269 12.56 5.90 -1.43
C PHE A 269 13.41 6.82 -2.30
N TYR A 270 13.34 6.65 -3.61
CA TYR A 270 13.95 7.60 -4.55
C TYR A 270 12.90 8.17 -5.48
N ILE A 271 13.21 9.33 -6.04
CA ILE A 271 12.48 9.93 -7.15
C ILE A 271 13.46 10.16 -8.27
N SER A 272 13.13 9.70 -9.48
CA SER A 272 13.99 9.85 -10.66
C SER A 272 13.30 10.52 -11.84
N SER A 273 14.08 11.26 -12.64
CA SER A 273 13.64 11.95 -13.85
C SER A 273 14.84 12.15 -14.78
N GLU A 274 14.58 12.35 -16.07
CA GLU A 274 15.61 12.69 -17.07
C GLU A 274 16.27 14.06 -16.80
N LYS A 275 15.55 14.96 -16.12
CA LYS A 275 16.00 16.31 -15.79
C LYS A 275 16.19 16.49 -14.29
N GLY A 276 16.85 17.58 -13.89
CA GLY A 276 17.10 17.92 -12.48
C GLY A 276 15.82 17.94 -11.65
N ILE A 277 15.81 17.16 -10.57
CA ILE A 277 14.77 17.14 -9.53
C ILE A 277 15.29 17.92 -8.32
N ASN A 278 14.43 18.73 -7.71
CA ASN A 278 14.74 19.38 -6.45
C ASN A 278 13.87 18.79 -5.33
N GLY A 279 14.30 17.62 -4.81
CA GLY A 279 13.56 16.90 -3.78
C GLY A 279 13.46 17.68 -2.47
N MET A 280 14.49 18.43 -2.10
CA MET A 280 14.47 19.30 -0.92
C MET A 280 13.42 20.41 -1.02
N LYS A 281 13.27 21.05 -2.17
CA LYS A 281 12.22 22.05 -2.39
C LYS A 281 10.83 21.43 -2.31
N ALA A 282 10.64 20.25 -2.89
CA ALA A 282 9.37 19.54 -2.82
C ALA A 282 9.00 19.14 -1.38
N LEU A 283 9.98 18.66 -0.60
CA LEU A 283 9.79 18.35 0.81
C LEU A 283 9.40 19.60 1.63
N LYS A 284 10.03 20.75 1.35
CA LYS A 284 9.69 22.03 2.02
C LYS A 284 8.30 22.57 1.67
N ILE A 285 7.77 22.22 0.50
CA ILE A 285 6.42 22.64 0.06
C ILE A 285 5.34 21.82 0.76
N LEU A 286 5.62 20.55 1.08
CA LEU A 286 4.69 19.69 1.78
C LEU A 286 4.54 20.12 3.24
N LYS A 287 3.35 20.61 3.58
CA LYS A 287 2.96 20.90 4.96
C LYS A 287 2.24 19.69 5.54
N SER A 288 2.54 19.35 6.79
CA SER A 288 1.91 18.23 7.51
C SER A 288 0.38 18.32 7.50
N GLU A 289 -0.17 19.50 7.78
CA GLU A 289 -1.62 19.78 7.79
C GLU A 289 -2.32 19.53 6.45
N LYS A 290 -1.58 19.57 5.33
CA LYS A 290 -2.11 19.38 3.98
C LYS A 290 -1.77 18.02 3.40
N LEU A 291 -1.05 17.17 4.13
CA LEU A 291 -0.55 15.90 3.62
C LEU A 291 -1.69 14.99 3.18
N GLU A 292 -2.74 14.88 3.99
CA GLU A 292 -3.93 14.06 3.67
C GLU A 292 -4.60 14.52 2.37
N LEU A 293 -4.83 15.83 2.22
CA LEU A 293 -5.40 16.40 1.00
C LEU A 293 -4.54 16.09 -0.24
N VAL A 294 -3.21 16.23 -0.12
CA VAL A 294 -2.26 15.91 -1.20
C VAL A 294 -2.33 14.44 -1.57
N LEU A 295 -2.44 13.55 -0.59
CA LEU A 295 -2.54 12.11 -0.83
C LEU A 295 -3.85 11.72 -1.50
N HIS A 296 -4.97 12.33 -1.12
CA HIS A 296 -6.25 12.12 -1.83
C HIS A 296 -6.10 12.43 -3.32
N MET A 297 -5.55 13.60 -3.66
CA MET A 297 -5.31 13.98 -5.06
C MET A 297 -4.32 13.04 -5.76
N ALA A 298 -3.28 12.56 -5.05
CA ALA A 298 -2.28 11.67 -5.61
C ALA A 298 -2.80 10.25 -5.88
N ILE A 299 -3.82 9.79 -5.14
CA ILE A 299 -4.35 8.42 -5.21
C ILE A 299 -5.62 8.34 -6.08
N GLU A 300 -6.41 9.41 -6.16
CA GLU A 300 -7.73 9.44 -6.81
C GLU A 300 -7.74 8.82 -8.22
N LYS A 301 -6.72 9.11 -9.04
CA LYS A 301 -6.60 8.62 -10.43
C LYS A 301 -5.74 7.37 -10.59
N THR A 302 -5.41 6.71 -9.50
CA THR A 302 -4.54 5.51 -9.52
C THR A 302 -5.36 4.22 -9.56
N GLU A 303 -4.82 3.18 -10.18
CA GLU A 303 -5.44 1.84 -10.17
C GLU A 303 -5.49 1.22 -8.76
N VAL A 304 -4.63 1.69 -7.83
CA VAL A 304 -4.62 1.26 -6.43
C VAL A 304 -5.97 1.53 -5.77
N LEU A 305 -6.55 2.72 -5.96
CA LEU A 305 -7.85 3.07 -5.38
C LEU A 305 -8.96 2.16 -5.93
N LYS A 306 -9.00 1.96 -7.25
CA LYS A 306 -10.01 1.11 -7.90
C LYS A 306 -9.93 -0.33 -7.40
N ARG A 307 -8.72 -0.88 -7.23
CA ARG A 307 -8.51 -2.23 -6.70
C ARG A 307 -8.95 -2.35 -5.23
N ARG A 308 -8.60 -1.37 -4.40
CA ARG A 308 -9.02 -1.35 -2.98
C ARG A 308 -10.53 -1.20 -2.84
N PHE A 309 -11.15 -0.36 -3.66
CA PHE A 309 -12.60 -0.25 -3.74
C PHE A 309 -13.24 -1.58 -4.12
N ARG A 310 -12.73 -2.28 -5.14
CA ARG A 310 -13.21 -3.63 -5.50
C ARG A 310 -13.13 -4.60 -4.32
N HIS A 311 -12.02 -4.64 -3.59
CA HIS A 311 -11.90 -5.50 -2.40
C HIS A 311 -12.98 -5.18 -1.35
N CYS A 312 -13.23 -3.90 -1.08
CA CYS A 312 -14.28 -3.47 -0.16
C CYS A 312 -15.67 -3.84 -0.68
N ALA A 313 -15.97 -3.53 -1.95
CA ALA A 313 -17.24 -3.82 -2.60
C ALA A 313 -17.56 -5.32 -2.59
N THR A 314 -16.57 -6.17 -2.85
CA THR A 314 -16.73 -7.63 -2.78
C THR A 314 -17.00 -8.11 -1.36
N ARG A 315 -16.27 -7.61 -0.35
CA ARG A 315 -16.51 -7.97 1.07
C ARG A 315 -17.84 -7.45 1.60
N ALA A 316 -18.29 -6.29 1.10
CA ALA A 316 -19.57 -5.67 1.43
C ALA A 316 -20.76 -6.28 0.68
N LEU A 317 -20.54 -7.34 -0.12
CA LEU A 317 -21.55 -8.00 -0.95
C LEU A 317 -22.22 -7.04 -1.96
N MET A 318 -21.53 -5.94 -2.32
CA MET A 318 -21.91 -5.10 -3.47
C MET A 318 -21.67 -5.89 -4.76
N ILE A 319 -20.56 -6.63 -4.79
CA ILE A 319 -20.14 -7.46 -5.92
C ILE A 319 -20.05 -8.89 -5.43
N LEU A 320 -20.78 -9.79 -6.07
CA LEU A 320 -20.80 -11.19 -5.71
C LEU A 320 -19.63 -11.92 -6.40
N ARG A 321 -18.82 -12.64 -5.61
CA ARG A 321 -17.80 -13.58 -6.10
C ARG A 321 -18.43 -14.79 -6.75
N ASN A 322 -19.52 -15.28 -6.16
CA ASN A 322 -20.27 -16.43 -6.62
C ASN A 322 -21.74 -16.06 -6.78
N TYR A 323 -22.30 -16.37 -7.95
CA TYR A 323 -23.71 -16.17 -8.26
C TYR A 323 -24.30 -17.41 -8.92
N ASN A 324 -25.40 -17.94 -8.36
CA ASN A 324 -26.08 -19.15 -8.84
C ASN A 324 -25.13 -20.34 -9.13
N GLY A 325 -24.21 -20.61 -8.21
CA GLY A 325 -23.26 -21.75 -8.32
C GLY A 325 -22.10 -21.54 -9.30
N ARG A 326 -21.96 -20.35 -9.91
CA ARG A 326 -20.83 -20.02 -10.79
C ARG A 326 -19.94 -18.94 -10.15
N LYS A 327 -18.62 -19.16 -10.22
CA LYS A 327 -17.63 -18.15 -9.84
C LYS A 327 -17.61 -17.05 -10.89
N MET A 328 -17.85 -15.82 -10.48
CA MET A 328 -17.71 -14.66 -11.35
C MET A 328 -16.22 -14.35 -11.54
N GLY A 329 -15.77 -14.33 -12.79
CA GLY A 329 -14.41 -13.96 -13.14
C GLY A 329 -14.08 -12.55 -12.65
N VAL A 330 -12.86 -12.34 -12.18
CA VAL A 330 -12.52 -11.11 -11.45
C VAL A 330 -12.47 -9.88 -12.35
N GLY A 331 -12.25 -10.06 -13.66
CA GLY A 331 -12.47 -9.01 -14.65
C GLY A 331 -13.92 -8.50 -14.70
N ARG A 332 -14.93 -9.38 -14.53
CA ARG A 332 -16.34 -8.95 -14.43
C ARG A 332 -16.60 -8.21 -13.12
N GLN A 333 -16.00 -8.66 -12.01
CA GLN A 333 -16.07 -7.95 -10.74
C GLN A 333 -15.48 -6.53 -10.85
N GLN A 334 -14.42 -6.35 -11.63
CA GLN A 334 -13.78 -5.06 -11.82
C GLN A 334 -14.63 -4.09 -12.65
N VAL A 335 -15.33 -4.57 -13.68
CA VAL A 335 -16.29 -3.76 -14.47
C VAL A 335 -17.49 -3.36 -13.62
N SER A 336 -17.98 -4.23 -12.74
CA SER A 336 -19.07 -3.90 -11.81
C SER A 336 -18.66 -2.98 -10.65
N SER A 337 -17.36 -2.80 -10.41
CA SER A 337 -16.82 -1.90 -9.37
C SER A 337 -16.48 -0.48 -9.84
N MET A 338 -16.39 -0.26 -11.16
CA MET A 338 -16.28 1.09 -11.75
C MET A 338 -17.69 1.64 -11.93
#